data_AF-A0A432T7X5-F1
#
_entry.id   AF-A0A432T7X5-F1
#
_cell.length_a   1.000
_cell.length_b   1.000
_cell.length_c   1.000
_cell.angle_alpha   90.00
_cell.angle_beta   90.00
_cell.angle_gamma   90.00
#
_symmetry.space_group_name_H-M   'P 1'
#
loop_
_entity.id
_entity.type
_entity.pdbx_description
1 polymer ?
#
loop_
_entity_poly.entity_id
_entity_poly.type
_entity_poly.pdbx_seq_one_letter_code
_entity_poly.pdbx_strand_id
1 'polypeptide(L)'
;MLYKYKGMTKTGKSAKGSIEASNMDEAKRKLKSQGIFYENIAPTKEITELNFSKREMSGPQLSSFAKELSSYLSSGMAILT
;
A
#
# COMPACT_ATOMS: atom_id res chain seq x y z
N MET A 1 12.85 8.05 9.79
CA MET A 1 12.50 9.03 8.73
C MET A 1 11.95 8.27 7.53
N LEU A 2 11.01 8.87 6.80
CA LEU A 2 10.42 8.25 5.61
C LEU A 2 11.12 8.81 4.37
N TYR A 3 11.43 7.95 3.40
CA TYR A 3 12.07 8.32 2.15
C TYR A 3 11.25 7.83 0.97
N LYS A 4 10.88 8.72 0.07
CA LYS A 4 10.22 8.36 -1.19
C LYS A 4 11.28 8.00 -2.20
N TYR A 5 11.09 6.89 -2.89
CA TYR A 5 12.00 6.43 -3.93
C TYR A 5 11.26 6.16 -5.24
N LYS A 6 11.98 6.34 -6.34
CA LYS A 6 11.59 5.95 -7.69
C LYS A 6 12.76 5.22 -8.33
N GLY A 7 12.50 4.09 -8.96
CA GLY A 7 13.55 3.26 -9.54
C GLY A 7 12.99 2.08 -10.32
N MET A 8 13.84 1.07 -10.53
CA MET A 8 13.49 -0.18 -11.18
C MET A 8 13.91 -1.38 -10.34
N THR A 9 13.14 -2.43 -10.41
CA THR A 9 13.49 -3.74 -9.84
C THR A 9 14.48 -4.47 -10.74
N LYS A 10 15.16 -5.50 -10.21
CA LYS A 10 16.01 -6.41 -10.99
C LYS A 10 15.32 -7.03 -12.22
N THR A 11 13.98 -7.08 -12.24
CA THR A 11 13.17 -7.61 -13.35
C THR A 11 12.80 -6.54 -14.39
N GLY A 12 13.37 -5.33 -14.29
CA GLY A 12 13.12 -4.22 -15.21
C GLY A 12 11.78 -3.49 -15.00
N LYS A 13 11.00 -3.88 -13.99
CA LYS A 13 9.73 -3.21 -13.67
C LYS A 13 9.98 -1.95 -12.85
N SER A 14 9.33 -0.86 -13.22
CA SER A 14 9.34 0.40 -12.47
C SER A 14 8.78 0.20 -11.06
N ALA A 15 9.55 0.58 -10.06
CA ALA A 15 9.16 0.57 -8.65
C ALA A 15 9.18 1.99 -8.10
N LYS A 16 8.08 2.36 -7.44
CA LYS A 16 7.92 3.62 -6.74
C LYS A 16 7.29 3.32 -5.40
N GLY A 17 7.75 3.97 -4.35
CA GLY A 17 7.25 3.72 -3.01
C GLY A 17 7.91 4.60 -1.97
N SER A 18 7.63 4.29 -0.71
CA SER A 18 8.29 4.90 0.42
C SER A 18 8.99 3.83 1.26
N ILE A 19 10.10 4.21 1.89
CA ILE A 19 10.88 3.32 2.75
C ILE A 19 11.26 4.03 4.05
N GLU A 20 11.15 3.31 5.17
CA GLU A 20 11.54 3.82 6.48
C GLU A 20 13.00 3.49 6.79
N ALA A 21 13.77 4.53 7.13
CA ALA A 21 15.16 4.42 7.50
C ALA A 21 15.56 5.53 8.49
N SER A 22 16.63 5.31 9.25
CA SER A 22 17.13 6.29 10.21
C SER A 22 17.93 7.40 9.53
N ASN A 23 18.59 7.08 8.41
CA ASN A 23 19.38 8.02 7.61
C ASN A 23 19.36 7.65 6.10
N MET A 24 19.91 8.53 5.26
CA MET A 24 19.87 8.36 3.79
C MET A 24 20.69 7.14 3.32
N ASP A 25 21.83 6.85 3.96
CA ASP A 25 22.67 5.70 3.62
C ASP A 25 22.00 4.36 3.93
N GLU A 26 21.32 4.27 5.07
CA GLU A 26 20.52 3.11 5.45
C GLU A 26 19.37 2.89 4.48
N ALA A 27 18.71 3.97 4.01
CA ALA A 27 17.66 3.89 3.01
C ALA A 27 18.18 3.32 1.68
N LYS A 28 19.34 3.78 1.20
CA LYS A 28 20.00 3.25 -0.01
C LYS A 28 20.37 1.77 0.14
N ARG A 29 20.92 1.38 1.29
CA ARG A 29 21.28 -0.03 1.59
C ARG A 29 20.04 -0.93 1.60
N LYS A 30 18.95 -0.49 2.23
CA LYS A 30 17.68 -1.23 2.26
C LYS A 30 17.12 -1.42 0.85
N LEU A 31 17.05 -0.38 0.02
CA LEU A 31 16.60 -0.51 -1.37
C LEU A 31 17.46 -1.48 -2.19
N LYS A 32 18.78 -1.43 -2.03
CA LYS A 32 19.70 -2.38 -2.68
C LYS A 32 19.48 -3.82 -2.23
N SER A 33 19.26 -4.05 -0.92
CA SER A 33 18.94 -5.39 -0.39
C SER A 33 17.62 -5.96 -0.93
N GLN A 34 16.63 -5.09 -1.18
CA GLN A 34 15.36 -5.45 -1.82
C GLN A 34 15.48 -5.64 -3.34
N GLY A 35 16.67 -5.44 -3.91
CA GLY A 35 16.88 -5.55 -5.36
C GLY A 35 16.23 -4.44 -6.17
N ILE A 36 16.06 -3.26 -5.55
CA ILE A 36 15.53 -2.06 -6.19
C ILE A 36 16.70 -1.12 -6.49
N PHE A 37 16.92 -0.85 -7.77
CA PHE A 37 17.84 0.17 -8.23
C PHE A 37 17.11 1.50 -8.27
N TYR A 38 17.44 2.40 -7.35
CA TYR A 38 16.81 3.71 -7.24
C TYR A 38 17.45 4.69 -8.23
N GLU A 39 16.61 5.46 -8.92
CA GLU A 39 17.00 6.62 -9.74
C GLU A 39 17.03 7.87 -8.88
N ASN A 40 16.02 8.02 -8.01
CA ASN A 40 15.89 9.15 -7.08
C ASN A 40 15.37 8.67 -5.72
N ILE A 41 15.96 9.21 -4.66
CA ILE A 41 15.54 9.00 -3.27
C ILE A 41 15.56 10.34 -2.52
N ALA A 42 14.43 10.72 -1.94
CA ALA A 42 14.28 11.96 -1.20
C ALA A 42 13.54 11.73 0.13
N PRO A 43 13.89 12.46 1.21
CA PRO A 43 13.12 12.42 2.44
C PRO A 43 11.71 12.97 2.19
N THR A 44 10.71 12.27 2.70
CA THR A 44 9.30 12.69 2.63
C THR A 44 8.67 12.57 4.01
N LYS A 45 7.68 13.41 4.31
CA LYS A 45 6.77 13.21 5.46
C LYS A 45 5.46 12.57 5.05
N GLU A 46 5.19 12.51 3.75
CA GLU A 46 3.97 11.97 3.20
C GLU A 46 4.13 10.49 2.92
N ILE A 47 3.36 9.68 3.66
CA ILE A 47 2.99 8.35 3.20
C ILE A 47 2.18 8.61 1.94
N THR A 48 2.72 8.25 0.77
CA THR A 48 1.91 8.29 -0.46
C THR A 48 0.80 7.28 -0.20
N GLU A 49 -0.38 7.79 0.17
CA GLU A 49 -1.57 7.00 0.36
C GLU A 49 -1.63 6.06 -0.84
N LEU A 50 -1.63 4.77 -0.53
CA LEU A 50 -2.07 3.77 -1.47
C LEU A 50 -3.48 4.23 -1.84
N ASN A 51 -3.58 4.92 -2.97
CA ASN A 51 -4.80 5.05 -3.73
C ASN A 51 -5.15 3.63 -4.20
N PHE A 52 -5.48 2.76 -3.24
CA PHE A 52 -6.49 1.76 -3.46
C PHE A 52 -7.63 2.58 -4.00
N SER A 53 -8.02 2.33 -5.25
CA SER A 53 -9.25 2.86 -5.79
C SER A 53 -10.37 2.37 -4.87
N LYS A 54 -10.63 3.11 -3.78
CA LYS A 54 -11.75 2.89 -2.90
C LYS A 54 -12.95 3.14 -3.78
N ARG A 55 -13.52 2.05 -4.31
CA ARG A 55 -14.81 2.13 -4.97
C ARG A 55 -15.78 2.49 -3.86
N GLU A 56 -16.13 3.77 -3.79
CA GLU A 56 -17.14 4.23 -2.85
C GLU A 56 -18.47 3.64 -3.28
N MET A 57 -19.10 2.93 -2.35
CA MET A 57 -20.42 2.36 -2.58
C MET A 57 -21.46 3.47 -2.34
N SER A 58 -22.51 3.53 -3.16
CA SER A 58 -23.59 4.50 -2.90
C SER A 58 -24.28 4.19 -1.56
N GLY A 59 -24.82 5.20 -0.89
CA GLY A 59 -25.47 5.05 0.43
C GLY A 59 -26.52 3.92 0.50
N PRO A 60 -27.42 3.78 -0.50
CA PRO A 60 -28.38 2.66 -0.53
C PRO A 60 -27.70 1.29 -0.63
N GLN A 61 -26.69 1.15 -1.47
CA GLN A 61 -25.95 -0.11 -1.64
C GLN A 61 -25.19 -0.48 -0.37
N LEU A 62 -24.57 0.50 0.30
CA LEU A 62 -23.89 0.29 1.58
C LEU A 62 -24.86 -0.21 2.66
N SER A 63 -26.07 0.37 2.70
CA SER A 63 -27.10 -0.01 3.67
C SER A 63 -27.57 -1.45 3.47
N SER A 64 -27.82 -1.85 2.21
CA SER A 64 -28.17 -3.23 1.87
C SER A 64 -27.04 -4.20 2.21
N PHE A 65 -25.81 -3.87 1.83
CA PHE A 65 -24.64 -4.68 2.14
C PHE A 65 -24.44 -4.88 3.65
N ALA A 66 -24.56 -3.81 4.44
CA ALA A 66 -24.42 -3.90 5.90
C ALA A 66 -25.48 -4.82 6.53
N LYS A 67 -26.72 -4.78 6.01
CA LYS A 67 -27.81 -5.66 6.46
C LYS A 67 -27.54 -7.13 6.11
N GLU A 68 -27.09 -7.39 4.89
CA GLU A 68 -26.72 -8.74 4.44
C GLU A 68 -25.55 -9.29 5.25
N LEU A 69 -24.48 -8.50 5.42
CA LEU A 69 -23.32 -8.86 6.22
C LEU A 69 -23.70 -9.18 7.66
N SER A 70 -24.58 -8.38 8.27
CA SER A 70 -25.10 -8.66 9.62
C SER A 70 -25.83 -9.99 9.69
N SER A 71 -26.62 -10.33 8.66
CA SER A 71 -27.30 -11.61 8.58
C SER A 71 -26.32 -12.78 8.43
N TYR A 72 -25.27 -12.63 7.62
CA TYR A 72 -24.21 -13.63 7.43
C TYR A 72 -23.39 -13.86 8.70
N LEU A 73 -23.02 -12.79 9.41
CA LEU A 73 -22.34 -12.89 10.69
C LEU A 73 -23.21 -13.60 11.74
N SER A 74 -24.50 -13.31 11.75
CA SER A 74 -25.45 -13.91 12.68
C SER A 74 -25.74 -15.38 12.37
N SER A 75 -25.58 -15.82 11.12
CA SER A 75 -25.86 -17.20 10.71
C SER A 75 -24.74 -18.19 11.04
N GLY A 76 -23.59 -17.72 11.57
CA GLY A 76 -22.44 -18.56 11.88
C GLY A 76 -21.78 -19.19 10.65
N MET A 77 -22.10 -18.69 9.45
CA MET A 77 -21.52 -19.18 8.19
C MET A 77 -20.13 -18.57 7.98
N ALA A 78 -19.18 -19.39 7.55
CA ALA A 78 -17.86 -18.90 7.16
C ALA A 78 -17.98 -18.04 5.89
N ILE A 79 -17.46 -16.82 5.95
CA ILE A 79 -17.33 -15.96 4.78
C ILE A 79 -16.06 -16.38 4.04
N LEU A 80 -16.23 -16.96 2.86
CA LEU A 80 -15.11 -17.23 1.95
C LEU A 80 -14.90 -16.00 1.07
N THR A 81 -13.74 -15.37 1.23
CA THR A 81 -13.28 -14.20 0.46
C THR A 81 -12.32 -14.61 -0.64
#